data_AF-A0A7X7APB7-F1
#
_entry.id   AF-A0A7X7APB7-F1
#
_cell.length_a   1.000
_cell.length_b   1.000
_cell.length_c   1.000
_cell.angle_alpha   90.00
_cell.angle_beta   90.00
_cell.angle_gamma   90.00
#
_symmetry.space_group_name_H-M   'P 1'
#
loop_
_entity.id
_entity.type
_entity.pdbx_description
1 polymer ?
#
loop_
_entity_poly.entity_id
_entity_poly.type
_entity_poly.pdbx_seq_one_letter_code
_entity_poly.pdbx_strand_id
1 'polypeptide(L)' 'MLKKGDKAPDFRLKDQYGEEIVLSELKGKKVLISWHPLAFTSVCTD' A
#
# COMPACT_ATOMS: atom_id res chain seq x y z
N MET A 1 -8.75 10.01 -9.82
CA MET A 1 -7.91 9.03 -10.52
C MET A 1 -6.48 9.57 -10.53
N LEU A 2 -5.50 8.77 -10.10
CA LEU A 2 -4.09 9.20 -10.08
C LEU A 2 -3.47 8.97 -11.46
N LYS A 3 -2.55 9.84 -11.86
CA LYS A 3 -1.77 9.73 -13.09
C LYS A 3 -0.27 9.78 -12.80
N LYS A 4 0.53 9.35 -13.77
CA LYS A 4 2.00 9.41 -13.67
C LYS A 4 2.46 10.84 -13.39
N GLY A 5 3.34 10.98 -12.41
CA GLY A 5 3.90 12.27 -11.99
C GLY A 5 3.11 12.95 -10.86
N ASP A 6 1.90 12.49 -10.55
CA ASP A 6 1.19 12.96 -9.37
C ASP A 6 1.96 12.57 -8.10
N LYS A 7 1.98 13.47 -7.13
CA LYS A 7 2.46 13.14 -5.79
C LYS A 7 1.49 12.12 -5.18
N ALA A 8 2.03 10.99 -4.71
CA ALA A 8 1.25 10.01 -3.97
C ALA A 8 0.59 10.68 -2.76
N PRO A 9 -0.74 10.51 -2.56
CA PRO A 9 -1.42 10.97 -1.35
C PRO A 9 -0.81 10.29 -0.13
N ASP A 10 -0.64 11.03 0.95
CA ASP A 10 -0.24 10.41 2.21
C ASP A 10 -1.41 9.58 2.76
N PHE A 11 -1.10 8.43 3.34
CA PHE A 11 -2.09 7.55 3.94
C PHE A 11 -1.51 6.87 5.16
N ARG A 12 -2.42 6.38 5.98
CA ARG A 12 -2.16 5.68 7.22
C ARG A 12 -3.01 4.43 7.25
N LEU A 13 -2.35 3.28 7.29
CA LEU A 13 -3.01 1.96 7.26
C LEU A 13 -2.44 1.10 8.37
N LYS A 14 -3.24 0.14 8.83
CA LYS A 14 -2.75 -0.90 9.73
C LYS A 14 -2.21 -2.06 8.91
N ASP A 15 -1.09 -2.62 9.35
CA ASP A 15 -0.57 -3.88 8.81
C ASP A 15 -1.30 -5.09 9.41
N GLN A 16 -0.84 -6.31 9.08
CA GLN A 16 -1.42 -7.56 9.58
C GLN A 16 -1.28 -7.77 11.09
N TYR A 17 -0.40 -7.03 11.76
CA TYR A 17 -0.21 -7.07 13.21
C TYR A 17 -0.97 -5.95 13.92
N GLY A 18 -1.60 -5.05 13.16
CA GLY A 18 -2.30 -3.89 13.69
C GLY A 18 -1.40 -2.67 13.89
N GLU A 19 -0.13 -2.76 13.49
CA GLU A 19 0.83 -1.68 13.55
C GLU A 19 0.54 -0.65 12.48
N GLU A 20 0.76 0.61 12.82
CA GLU A 20 0.43 1.72 11.94
C GLU A 20 1.58 2.00 10.96
N ILE A 21 1.26 2.04 9.67
CA ILE A 21 2.17 2.40 8.58
C ILE A 21 1.72 3.71 7.97
N VAL A 22 2.61 4.70 7.94
CA VAL A 22 2.40 5.99 7.30
C VAL A 22 3.30 6.14 6.07
N LEU A 23 2.73 6.45 4.90
CA LEU A 23 3.52 6.52 3.66
C LEU A 23 4.65 7.56 3.76
N SER A 24 4.39 8.71 4.40
CA SER A 24 5.38 9.78 4.55
C SER A 24 6.58 9.42 5.43
N GLU A 25 6.48 8.40 6.28
CA GLU A 25 7.60 7.86 7.07
C GLU A 25 8.54 6.99 6.23
N LEU A 26 8.10 6.51 5.06
CA LEU A 26 8.90 5.70 4.13
C LEU A 26 9.69 6.55 3.11
N LYS A 27 9.76 7.88 3.29
CA LYS A 27 10.52 8.78 2.40
C LYS A 27 11.97 8.34 2.27
N GLY A 28 12.50 8.46 1.06
CA GLY A 28 13.86 8.02 0.70
C GLY A 28 13.96 6.55 0.30
N LYS A 29 12.87 5.77 0.42
CA LYS A 29 12.77 4.39 -0.07
C LYS A 29 11.92 4.34 -1.35
N LYS A 30 12.18 3.34 -2.19
CA LYS A 30 11.24 2.97 -3.27
C LYS A 30 10.12 2.13 -2.65
N VAL A 31 8.87 2.53 -2.86
CA VAL A 31 7.69 1.87 -2.29
C VAL A 31 6.79 1.38 -3.43
N LEU A 32 6.35 0.13 -3.34
CA LEU A 32 5.36 -0.47 -4.24
C LEU A 32 4.07 -0.67 -3.46
N ILE A 33 2.96 -0.16 -3.98
CA ILE A 33 1.62 -0.40 -3.43
C ILE A 33 0.98 -1.47 -4.30
N SER A 34 0.78 -2.66 -3.72
CA SER A 34 0.03 -3.74 -4.34
C SER A 34 -1.34 -3.84 -3.68
N TRP A 35 -2.39 -4.03 -4.48
CA TRP A 35 -3.76 -4.12 -3.98
C TRP A 35 -4.43 -5.38 -4.51
N HIS A 36 -5.04 -6.15 -3.62
CA HIS A 36 -5.78 -7.36 -3.94
C HIS A 36 -7.23 -7.25 -3.41
N PRO A 37 -8.25 -7.66 -4.18
CA PRO A 37 -9.66 -7.46 -3.79
C PRO A 37 -10.05 -8.16 -2.49
N LEU A 38 -9.53 -9.37 -2.29
CA LEU A 38 -9.79 -10.19 -1.10
C LEU A 38 -8.62 -11.13 -0.86
N ALA A 39 -8.00 -11.01 0.32
CA ALA A 39 -6.94 -11.90 0.75
C ALA A 39 -7.42 -13.36 0.80
N PHE A 40 -6.52 -14.31 0.51
CA PHE A 40 -6.77 -15.75 0.61
C PHE A 40 -7.88 -16.29 -0.30
N THR A 41 -8.14 -15.63 -1.42
CA THR A 41 -8.95 -16.19 -2.51
C THR A 41 -8.07 -16.95 -3.50
N SER A 42 -8.65 -17.88 -4.25
CA SER A 42 -7.93 -18.65 -5.28
C SER A 42 -7.21 -17.77 -6.31
N VAL A 43 -7.71 -16.57 -6.56
CA VAL A 43 -7.07 -15.58 -7.46
C VAL A 43 -5.79 -14.97 -6.87
N CYS A 44 -5.58 -15.07 -5.55
CA CYS A 44 -4.48 -14.42 -4.82
C CYS A 44 -3.46 -15.41 -4.22
N THR A 45 -3.61 -16.73 -4.41
CA THR A 45 -2.81 -17.75 -3.69
C THR A 45 -2.17 -18.81 -4.60
N ASP A 46 -2.00 -18.51 -5.89
CA ASP A 46 -1.26 -19.37 -6.83
C ASP A 46 0.26 -19.09 -6.80
#